data_AF-V3ZQE4-F1
#
_entry.id   AF-V3ZQE4-F1
#
_cell.length_a   1.000
_cell.length_b   1.000
_cell.length_c   1.000
_cell.angle_alpha   90.00
_cell.angle_beta   90.00
_cell.angle_gamma   90.00
#
_symmetry.space_group_name_H-M   'P 1'
#
loop_
_entity.id
_entity.type
_entity.pdbx_description
1 polymer ?
#
loop_
_entity_poly.entity_id
_entity_poly.type
_entity_poly.pdbx_seq_one_letter_code
_entity_poly.pdbx_strand_id
1 'polypeptide(L)'
;MENDILDSLEDLGYTGEVLEGNALNAAVEDGQVTAAFTQIVEWVTLQIKQFCQLEETINAISTYESDAQNFLMELSSFLRELGGCPYKVFMEGSVKDRLQSRQDKLKLLDYLIGELSAIKIVANKNPSLLKQKNVENGQVSKEPSESETAGVLKAMLIALSFPKPPENITAFQLFSKLEGKVKELMSQNPELFGEALLKARLSEQQWKDVLEVNRILTEEYRVRREMLLKRVDVTIQSFKWSEKAKRNENKIAEVYQPIRQKLSSKSKIDVADILAARDDLTRLQKTSSGEARERTKCAINRVLIGKVPDRGGRAFELEPPPPEMPAFMKRVDAPQGGGRGGRGGERGGGR
;
A
#
# COMPACT_ATOMS: atom_id res chain seq x y z
N MET A 1 -16.76 -23.93 21.86
CA MET A 1 -16.67 -22.71 22.67
C MET A 1 -15.35 -22.01 22.43
N GLU A 2 -14.21 -22.69 22.58
CA GLU A 2 -12.88 -22.10 22.39
C GLU A 2 -12.63 -21.68 20.94
N ASN A 3 -12.90 -22.57 19.97
CA ASN A 3 -12.78 -22.22 18.55
C ASN A 3 -13.73 -21.10 18.17
N ASP A 4 -14.98 -21.13 18.66
CA ASP A 4 -15.96 -20.08 18.39
C ASP A 4 -15.52 -18.71 18.95
N ILE A 5 -14.86 -18.71 20.11
CA ILE A 5 -14.24 -17.52 20.72
C ILE A 5 -13.08 -17.01 19.85
N LEU A 6 -12.21 -17.91 19.35
CA LEU A 6 -11.09 -17.53 18.47
C LEU A 6 -11.59 -16.91 17.18
N ASP A 7 -12.54 -17.58 16.50
CA ASP A 7 -13.16 -17.09 15.27
C ASP A 7 -13.80 -15.71 15.50
N SER A 8 -14.55 -15.56 16.61
CA SER A 8 -15.19 -14.28 16.95
C SER A 8 -14.18 -13.17 17.26
N LEU A 9 -13.06 -13.49 17.94
CA LEU A 9 -12.00 -12.52 18.21
C LEU A 9 -11.33 -12.06 16.91
N GLU A 10 -11.07 -12.97 15.98
CA GLU A 10 -10.51 -12.66 14.66
C GLU A 10 -11.48 -11.77 13.86
N ASP A 11 -12.76 -12.14 13.79
CA ASP A 11 -13.81 -11.36 13.12
C ASP A 11 -13.96 -9.95 13.70
N LEU A 12 -13.75 -9.79 15.01
CA LEU A 12 -13.81 -8.51 15.70
C LEU A 12 -12.52 -7.68 15.57
N GLY A 13 -11.47 -8.24 14.95
CA GLY A 13 -10.20 -7.58 14.67
C GLY A 13 -9.19 -7.60 15.81
N TYR A 14 -9.27 -8.59 16.71
CA TYR A 14 -8.22 -8.83 17.70
C TYR A 14 -6.95 -9.36 17.01
N THR A 15 -5.78 -8.92 17.46
CA THR A 15 -4.48 -9.33 16.87
C THR A 15 -3.47 -9.76 17.93
N GLY A 16 -3.94 -10.19 19.10
CA GLY A 16 -3.06 -10.63 20.20
C GLY A 16 -2.57 -12.06 20.03
N GLU A 17 -1.49 -12.40 20.75
CA GLU A 17 -0.80 -13.71 20.69
C GLU A 17 -1.69 -14.91 21.06
N VAL A 18 -2.83 -14.66 21.69
CA VAL A 18 -3.79 -15.69 22.09
C VAL A 18 -4.43 -16.42 20.89
N LEU A 19 -4.41 -15.81 19.71
CA LEU A 19 -4.88 -16.41 18.46
C LEU A 19 -3.94 -17.51 17.93
N GLU A 20 -2.71 -17.60 18.44
CA GLU A 20 -1.72 -18.55 17.95
C GLU A 20 -1.72 -19.88 18.72
N GLY A 21 -1.93 -20.97 18.00
CA GLY A 21 -1.77 -22.33 18.52
C GLY A 21 -2.69 -22.65 19.71
N ASN A 22 -2.10 -23.07 20.83
CA ASN A 22 -2.82 -23.45 22.05
C ASN A 22 -2.83 -22.34 23.12
N ALA A 23 -2.49 -21.09 22.75
CA ALA A 23 -2.33 -19.99 23.70
C ALA A 23 -3.62 -19.65 24.46
N LEU A 24 -4.79 -19.72 23.82
CA LEU A 24 -6.07 -19.54 24.51
C LEU A 24 -6.29 -20.59 25.59
N ASN A 25 -5.98 -21.87 25.30
CA ASN A 25 -6.14 -22.94 26.27
C ASN A 25 -5.28 -22.70 27.52
N ALA A 26 -4.03 -22.24 27.34
CA ALA A 26 -3.16 -21.84 28.44
C ALA A 26 -3.70 -20.62 29.21
N ALA A 27 -4.27 -19.63 28.51
CA ALA A 27 -4.83 -18.44 29.14
C ALA A 27 -6.03 -18.75 30.04
N VAL A 28 -6.85 -19.74 29.68
CA VAL A 28 -8.08 -20.12 30.39
C VAL A 28 -7.92 -21.33 31.33
N GLU A 29 -6.71 -21.81 31.62
CA GLU A 29 -6.52 -22.94 32.54
C GLU A 29 -7.12 -22.69 33.94
N ASP A 30 -7.39 -23.75 34.69
CA ASP A 30 -7.92 -23.64 36.05
C ASP A 30 -6.91 -22.91 36.98
N GLY A 31 -7.45 -22.17 37.95
CA GLY A 31 -6.68 -21.37 38.89
C GLY A 31 -6.78 -19.87 38.63
N GLN A 32 -5.81 -19.11 39.12
CA GLN A 32 -5.82 -17.65 39.05
C GLN A 32 -5.85 -17.12 37.61
N VAL A 33 -6.32 -15.88 37.45
CA VAL A 33 -6.33 -15.19 36.15
C VAL A 33 -4.90 -14.98 35.64
N THR A 34 -4.68 -15.27 34.37
CA THR A 34 -3.38 -15.10 33.70
C THR A 34 -3.30 -13.72 33.03
N ALA A 35 -2.10 -13.19 32.84
CA ALA A 35 -1.90 -11.91 32.13
C ALA A 35 -2.54 -11.94 30.72
N ALA A 36 -2.32 -13.03 29.98
CA ALA A 36 -2.90 -13.24 28.65
C ALA A 36 -4.43 -13.19 28.67
N PHE A 37 -5.09 -13.81 29.65
CA PHE A 37 -6.55 -13.72 29.80
C PHE A 37 -7.00 -12.28 30.07
N THR A 38 -6.32 -11.58 30.99
CA THR A 38 -6.70 -10.21 31.34
C THR A 38 -6.50 -9.22 30.19
N GLN A 39 -5.53 -9.44 29.30
CA GLN A 39 -5.33 -8.64 28.09
C GLN A 39 -6.48 -8.76 27.10
N ILE A 40 -7.06 -9.95 26.95
CA ILE A 40 -8.25 -10.14 26.11
C ILE A 40 -9.42 -9.35 26.71
N VAL A 41 -9.64 -9.48 28.02
CA VAL A 41 -10.74 -8.79 28.71
C VAL A 41 -10.56 -7.27 28.63
N GLU A 42 -9.37 -6.73 28.88
CA GLU A 42 -9.05 -5.32 28.69
C GLU A 42 -9.37 -4.88 27.26
N TRP A 43 -8.90 -5.61 26.25
CA TRP A 43 -9.14 -5.25 24.85
C TRP A 43 -10.65 -5.21 24.53
N VAL A 44 -11.40 -6.26 24.88
CA VAL A 44 -12.85 -6.32 24.60
C VAL A 44 -13.59 -5.18 25.31
N THR A 45 -13.29 -4.94 26.59
CA THR A 45 -13.97 -3.90 27.37
C THR A 45 -13.62 -2.48 26.91
N LEU A 46 -12.39 -2.22 26.46
CA LEU A 46 -12.02 -0.96 25.82
C LEU A 46 -12.79 -0.73 24.53
N GLN A 47 -13.02 -1.76 23.72
CA GLN A 47 -13.85 -1.65 22.51
C GLN A 47 -15.31 -1.33 22.87
N ILE A 48 -15.89 -2.04 23.85
CA ILE A 48 -17.26 -1.78 24.33
C ILE A 48 -17.41 -0.33 24.81
N LYS A 49 -16.44 0.18 25.58
CA LYS A 49 -16.42 1.55 26.10
C LYS A 49 -16.38 2.64 25.03
N GLN A 50 -15.93 2.35 23.81
CA GLN A 50 -15.98 3.33 22.71
C GLN A 50 -17.41 3.61 22.24
N PHE A 51 -18.29 2.62 22.40
CA PHE A 51 -19.68 2.69 21.95
C PHE A 51 -20.66 2.99 23.09
N CYS A 52 -20.32 2.56 24.30
CA CYS A 52 -21.09 2.76 25.51
C CYS A 52 -20.40 3.82 26.38
N GLN A 53 -21.13 4.83 26.88
CA GLN A 53 -20.64 5.83 27.84
C GLN A 53 -20.34 5.21 29.22
N LEU A 54 -19.34 4.33 29.27
CA LEU A 54 -18.87 3.66 30.48
C LEU A 54 -17.72 4.47 31.09
N GLU A 55 -17.76 4.66 32.40
CA GLU A 55 -16.72 5.32 33.17
C GLU A 55 -15.64 4.32 33.60
N GLU A 56 -16.01 3.07 33.89
CA GLU A 56 -15.09 2.04 34.36
C GLU A 56 -14.11 1.61 33.26
N THR A 57 -12.89 1.25 33.66
CA THR A 57 -11.85 0.67 32.79
C THR A 57 -11.24 -0.53 33.48
N ILE A 58 -11.04 -1.61 32.74
CA ILE A 58 -10.32 -2.78 33.23
C ILE A 58 -8.92 -2.75 32.64
N ASN A 59 -7.90 -2.89 33.49
CA ASN A 59 -6.50 -2.94 33.05
C ASN A 59 -5.95 -4.36 33.17
N ALA A 60 -5.16 -4.82 32.19
CA ALA A 60 -4.52 -6.12 32.29
C ALA A 60 -3.45 -6.17 33.40
N ILE A 61 -3.22 -7.38 33.91
CA ILE A 61 -2.28 -7.62 35.01
C ILE A 61 -0.85 -7.65 34.47
N SER A 62 0.07 -6.97 35.18
CA SER A 62 1.48 -6.94 34.83
C SER A 62 2.28 -8.12 35.38
N THR A 63 2.10 -8.56 36.65
CA THR A 63 2.68 -9.82 37.20
C THR A 63 2.44 -10.09 38.70
N TYR A 64 1.91 -9.15 39.50
CA TYR A 64 1.82 -9.32 40.95
C TYR A 64 0.49 -9.94 41.39
N GLU A 65 0.49 -10.79 42.42
CA GLU A 65 -0.75 -11.42 42.94
C GLU A 65 -1.79 -10.40 43.46
N SER A 66 -1.34 -9.22 43.90
CA SER A 66 -2.21 -8.10 44.29
C SER A 66 -3.04 -7.56 43.12
N ASP A 67 -2.53 -7.71 41.89
CA ASP A 67 -3.15 -7.16 40.69
C ASP A 67 -4.40 -7.97 40.29
N ALA A 68 -4.44 -9.26 40.62
CA ALA A 68 -5.57 -10.13 40.32
C ALA A 68 -6.86 -9.73 41.06
N GLN A 69 -6.74 -9.32 42.33
CA GLN A 69 -7.90 -8.86 43.09
C GLN A 69 -8.42 -7.51 42.56
N ASN A 70 -7.52 -6.60 42.21
CA ASN A 70 -7.87 -5.32 41.62
C ASN A 70 -8.59 -5.52 40.29
N PHE A 71 -8.05 -6.37 39.40
CA PHE A 71 -8.69 -6.74 38.14
C PHE A 71 -10.11 -7.28 38.33
N LEU A 72 -10.32 -8.19 39.29
CA LEU A 72 -11.65 -8.76 39.55
C LEU A 72 -12.65 -7.73 40.09
N MET A 73 -12.16 -6.74 40.84
CA MET A 73 -12.98 -5.62 41.32
C MET A 73 -13.35 -4.66 40.18
N GLU A 74 -12.39 -4.28 39.34
CA GLU A 74 -12.61 -3.47 38.12
C GLU A 74 -13.62 -4.16 37.19
N LEU A 75 -13.45 -5.47 36.97
CA LEU A 75 -14.37 -6.28 36.18
C LEU A 75 -15.79 -6.25 36.75
N SER A 76 -15.92 -6.37 38.07
CA SER A 76 -17.24 -6.35 38.72
C SER A 76 -17.92 -4.99 38.55
N SER A 77 -17.18 -3.89 38.71
CA SER A 77 -17.70 -2.54 38.50
C SER A 77 -18.13 -2.35 37.04
N PHE A 78 -17.28 -2.74 36.08
CA PHE A 78 -17.57 -2.65 34.65
C PHE A 78 -18.82 -3.46 34.25
N LEU A 79 -18.94 -4.71 34.70
CA LEU A 79 -20.10 -5.56 34.41
C LEU A 79 -21.40 -5.02 35.03
N ARG A 80 -21.31 -4.27 36.14
CA ARG A 80 -22.46 -3.59 36.73
C ARG A 80 -22.89 -2.40 35.90
N GLU A 81 -21.92 -1.63 35.40
CA GLU A 81 -22.16 -0.45 34.59
C GLU A 81 -22.73 -0.79 33.20
N LEU A 82 -22.26 -1.88 32.58
CA LEU A 82 -22.70 -2.32 31.25
C LEU A 82 -24.20 -2.65 31.17
N GLY A 83 -24.87 -2.88 32.30
CA GLY A 83 -26.29 -3.23 32.36
C GLY A 83 -26.62 -4.47 33.20
N GLY A 84 -25.64 -4.98 33.96
CA GLY A 84 -25.80 -6.13 34.85
C GLY A 84 -25.63 -7.46 34.13
N CYS A 85 -24.45 -8.08 34.29
CA CYS A 85 -24.17 -9.41 33.76
C CYS A 85 -25.16 -10.47 34.32
N PRO A 86 -25.76 -11.33 33.48
CA PRO A 86 -26.70 -12.35 33.93
C PRO A 86 -26.03 -13.44 34.79
N TYR A 87 -24.72 -13.57 34.70
CA TYR A 87 -23.94 -14.54 35.47
C TYR A 87 -23.55 -13.97 36.83
N LYS A 88 -24.37 -14.30 37.84
CA LYS A 88 -24.13 -13.93 39.24
C LYS A 88 -22.77 -14.38 39.78
N VAL A 89 -22.21 -15.45 39.23
CA VAL A 89 -20.89 -16.00 39.60
C VAL A 89 -19.76 -14.96 39.47
N PHE A 90 -19.90 -13.97 38.57
CA PHE A 90 -18.90 -12.90 38.41
C PHE A 90 -19.09 -11.72 39.37
N MET A 91 -20.27 -11.60 39.99
CA MET A 91 -20.70 -10.41 40.72
C MET A 91 -20.94 -10.65 42.22
N GLU A 92 -21.33 -11.87 42.58
CA GLU A 92 -21.68 -12.30 43.94
C GLU A 92 -20.57 -13.20 44.54
N GLY A 93 -20.57 -13.37 45.86
CA GLY A 93 -19.58 -14.20 46.57
C GLY A 93 -18.21 -13.53 46.78
N SER A 94 -17.26 -14.29 47.34
CA SER A 94 -15.90 -13.84 47.62
C SER A 94 -15.14 -13.55 46.33
N VAL A 95 -14.51 -12.38 46.23
CA VAL A 95 -13.73 -11.95 45.05
C VAL A 95 -12.63 -12.95 44.72
N LYS A 96 -12.03 -13.58 45.73
CA LYS A 96 -10.94 -14.55 45.55
C LYS A 96 -11.36 -15.84 44.84
N ASP A 97 -12.64 -16.18 44.91
CA ASP A 97 -13.16 -17.45 44.38
C ASP A 97 -13.71 -17.28 42.95
N ARG A 98 -13.73 -16.06 42.42
CA ARG A 98 -14.24 -15.76 41.06
C ARG A 98 -13.21 -16.10 39.99
N LEU A 99 -13.70 -16.57 38.85
CA LEU A 99 -12.87 -16.93 37.68
C LEU A 99 -11.75 -17.95 37.98
N GLN A 100 -11.96 -18.82 38.98
CA GLN A 100 -11.03 -19.91 39.29
C GLN A 100 -11.16 -21.09 38.34
N SER A 101 -12.35 -21.31 37.76
CA SER A 101 -12.58 -22.41 36.82
C SER A 101 -12.38 -21.96 35.37
N ARG A 102 -11.83 -22.86 34.55
CA ARG A 102 -11.72 -22.70 33.09
C ARG A 102 -13.06 -22.37 32.46
N GLN A 103 -14.12 -23.02 32.94
CA GLN A 103 -15.46 -22.82 32.40
C GLN A 103 -15.98 -21.40 32.68
N ASP A 104 -15.66 -20.81 33.84
CA ASP A 104 -16.06 -19.45 34.18
C ASP A 104 -15.27 -18.40 33.37
N LYS A 105 -13.99 -18.65 33.12
CA LYS A 105 -13.16 -17.83 32.22
C LYS A 105 -13.73 -17.81 30.80
N LEU A 106 -14.07 -18.98 30.25
CA LEU A 106 -14.67 -19.09 28.91
C LEU A 106 -16.04 -18.41 28.82
N LYS A 107 -16.91 -18.59 29.84
CA LYS A 107 -18.22 -17.92 29.90
C LYS A 107 -18.10 -16.40 29.91
N LEU A 108 -17.10 -15.86 30.62
CA LEU A 108 -16.89 -14.42 30.63
C LEU A 108 -16.50 -13.89 29.25
N LEU A 109 -15.56 -14.58 28.57
CA LEU A 109 -15.13 -14.20 27.23
C LEU A 109 -16.29 -14.28 26.23
N ASP A 110 -17.04 -15.39 26.22
CA ASP A 110 -18.21 -15.58 25.36
C ASP A 110 -19.24 -14.45 25.56
N TYR A 111 -19.54 -14.11 26.82
CA TYR A 111 -20.43 -13.00 27.15
C TYR A 111 -19.92 -11.65 26.62
N LEU A 112 -18.68 -11.26 26.96
CA LEU A 112 -18.14 -9.96 26.58
C LEU A 112 -17.98 -9.82 25.06
N ILE A 113 -17.56 -10.88 24.38
CA ILE A 113 -17.45 -10.93 22.91
C ILE A 113 -18.84 -10.84 22.27
N GLY A 114 -19.83 -11.54 22.81
CA GLY A 114 -21.23 -11.46 22.39
C GLY A 114 -21.79 -10.04 22.53
N GLU A 115 -21.55 -9.39 23.67
CA GLU A 115 -21.95 -7.99 23.89
C GLU A 115 -21.26 -7.04 22.93
N LEU A 116 -19.94 -7.16 22.73
CA LEU A 116 -19.22 -6.34 21.75
C LEU A 116 -19.76 -6.54 20.33
N SER A 117 -20.05 -7.78 19.95
CA SER A 117 -20.62 -8.11 18.65
C SER A 117 -21.99 -7.49 18.46
N ALA A 118 -22.88 -7.61 19.45
CA ALA A 118 -24.19 -6.98 19.45
C ALA A 118 -24.09 -5.46 19.34
N ILE A 119 -23.19 -4.85 20.12
CA ILE A 119 -22.93 -3.41 20.09
C ILE A 119 -22.43 -2.97 18.70
N LYS A 120 -21.48 -3.66 18.08
CA LYS A 120 -21.00 -3.33 16.72
C LYS A 120 -22.11 -3.48 15.67
N ILE A 121 -22.98 -4.49 15.80
CA ILE A 121 -24.15 -4.65 14.92
C ILE A 121 -25.11 -3.48 15.09
N VAL A 122 -25.41 -3.08 16.34
CA VAL A 122 -26.26 -1.91 16.63
C VAL A 122 -25.61 -0.63 16.13
N ALA A 123 -24.30 -0.46 16.30
CA ALA A 123 -23.55 0.70 15.80
C ALA A 123 -23.67 0.84 14.28
N ASN A 124 -23.67 -0.28 13.56
CA ASN A 124 -23.79 -0.27 12.11
C ASN A 124 -25.24 -0.05 11.65
N LYS A 125 -26.21 -0.68 12.32
CA LYS A 125 -27.63 -0.64 11.90
C LYS A 125 -28.38 0.60 12.39
N ASN A 126 -28.15 1.00 13.64
CA ASN A 126 -28.84 2.09 14.33
C ASN A 126 -27.86 2.85 15.26
N PRO A 127 -26.92 3.64 14.72
CA PRO A 127 -25.91 4.34 15.52
C PRO A 127 -26.50 5.26 16.61
N SER A 128 -27.71 5.79 16.40
CA SER A 128 -28.41 6.71 17.30
C SER A 128 -28.82 6.09 18.65
N LEU A 129 -28.88 4.75 18.74
CA LEU A 129 -29.17 4.06 20.00
C LEU A 129 -27.96 3.96 20.93
N LEU A 130 -26.75 4.19 20.39
CA LEU A 130 -25.52 4.16 21.17
C LEU A 130 -25.18 5.57 21.60
N LYS A 131 -24.90 5.73 22.89
CA LYS A 131 -24.47 6.99 23.47
C LYS A 131 -22.99 7.19 23.17
N GLN A 132 -22.64 7.57 21.95
CA GLN A 132 -21.26 7.95 21.65
C GLN A 132 -20.93 9.25 22.40
N LYS A 133 -19.78 9.30 23.07
CA LYS A 133 -19.23 10.55 23.58
C LYS A 133 -18.72 11.33 22.38
N ASN A 134 -19.52 12.26 21.85
CA ASN A 134 -18.96 13.36 21.08
C ASN A 134 -18.06 14.12 22.04
N VAL A 135 -16.74 13.94 21.92
CA VAL A 135 -15.76 14.68 22.72
C VAL A 135 -15.75 16.12 22.22
N GLU A 136 -16.68 16.91 22.74
CA GLU A 136 -16.44 18.34 22.93
C GLU A 136 -15.30 18.47 23.94
N ASN A 137 -14.11 18.76 23.41
CA ASN A 137 -12.92 19.34 24.05
C ASN A 137 -11.63 18.62 23.64
N GLY A 138 -11.06 19.04 22.49
CA GLY A 138 -9.65 19.42 22.39
C GLY A 138 -8.54 18.41 22.70
N GLN A 139 -8.81 17.11 22.88
CA GLN A 139 -7.77 16.09 22.98
C GLN A 139 -8.10 14.88 22.12
N VAL A 140 -7.17 14.62 21.21
CA VAL A 140 -7.17 13.58 20.18
C VAL A 140 -7.43 12.20 20.81
N SER A 141 -8.70 11.83 20.90
CA SER A 141 -9.13 10.45 20.90
C SER A 141 -9.38 10.12 19.43
N LYS A 142 -8.58 9.19 18.89
CA LYS A 142 -8.73 8.70 17.53
C LYS A 142 -10.20 8.34 17.33
N GLU A 143 -10.88 9.09 16.47
CA GLU A 143 -12.16 8.69 15.88
C GLU A 143 -12.07 7.20 15.50
N PRO A 144 -13.17 6.41 15.56
CA PRO A 144 -13.18 5.12 14.89
C PRO A 144 -12.77 5.43 13.44
N SER A 145 -11.55 5.01 13.09
CA SER A 145 -10.79 5.64 12.00
C SER A 145 -11.66 5.70 10.77
N GLU A 146 -12.06 6.91 10.36
CA GLU A 146 -12.78 7.09 9.10
C GLU A 146 -11.98 6.32 8.04
N SER A 147 -12.61 5.29 7.45
CA SER A 147 -11.94 4.50 6.41
C SER A 147 -11.44 5.44 5.33
N GLU A 148 -10.28 5.17 4.75
CA GLU A 148 -9.73 5.95 3.64
C GLU A 148 -10.79 6.19 2.55
N THR A 149 -11.58 5.15 2.25
CA THR A 149 -12.70 5.21 1.31
C THR A 149 -13.81 6.18 1.74
N ALA A 150 -14.16 6.20 3.02
CA ALA A 150 -15.18 7.12 3.56
C ALA A 150 -14.68 8.58 3.48
N GLY A 151 -13.42 8.81 3.82
CA GLY A 151 -12.79 10.13 3.70
C GLY A 151 -12.76 10.64 2.26
N VAL A 152 -12.44 9.78 1.29
CA VAL A 152 -12.48 10.13 -0.14
C VAL A 152 -13.90 10.43 -0.62
N LEU A 153 -14.89 9.62 -0.23
CA LEU A 153 -16.30 9.86 -0.58
C LEU A 153 -16.81 11.18 -0.01
N LYS A 154 -16.47 11.49 1.25
CA LYS A 154 -16.80 12.76 1.92
C LYS A 154 -16.15 13.94 1.20
N ALA A 155 -14.85 13.85 0.89
CA ALA A 155 -14.14 14.88 0.15
C ALA A 155 -14.77 15.13 -1.23
N MET A 156 -15.16 14.07 -1.94
CA MET A 156 -15.86 14.16 -3.23
C MET A 156 -17.22 14.87 -3.10
N LEU A 157 -18.03 14.52 -2.09
CA LEU A 157 -19.33 15.18 -1.86
C LEU A 157 -19.17 16.67 -1.57
N ILE A 158 -18.18 17.04 -0.75
CA ILE A 158 -17.86 18.44 -0.45
C ILE A 158 -17.40 19.17 -1.72
N ALA A 159 -16.49 18.57 -2.50
CA ALA A 159 -15.99 19.17 -3.74
C ALA A 159 -17.12 19.39 -4.77
N LEU A 160 -18.08 18.47 -4.84
CA LEU A 160 -19.26 18.57 -5.70
C LEU A 160 -20.40 19.41 -5.08
N SER A 161 -20.16 20.03 -3.91
CA SER A 161 -21.12 20.87 -3.19
C SER A 161 -22.44 20.17 -2.85
N PHE A 162 -22.40 18.86 -2.56
CA PHE A 162 -23.56 18.14 -2.06
C PHE A 162 -23.84 18.48 -0.59
N PRO A 163 -25.11 18.64 -0.20
CA PRO A 163 -25.48 18.71 1.21
C PRO A 163 -25.22 17.35 1.90
N LYS A 164 -25.16 17.37 3.23
CA LYS A 164 -25.04 16.14 4.03
C LYS A 164 -26.14 15.14 3.60
N PRO A 165 -25.79 13.91 3.20
CA PRO A 165 -26.78 12.94 2.75
C PRO A 165 -27.78 12.61 3.88
N PRO A 166 -29.07 12.40 3.57
CA PRO A 166 -30.06 11.95 4.54
C PRO A 166 -29.68 10.59 5.12
N GLU A 167 -30.05 10.33 6.38
CA GLU A 167 -29.73 9.06 7.06
C GLU A 167 -30.29 7.81 6.34
N ASN A 168 -31.41 7.96 5.62
CA ASN A 168 -32.07 6.87 4.90
C ASN A 168 -31.63 6.73 3.43
N ILE A 169 -30.57 7.41 3.00
CA ILE A 169 -30.14 7.34 1.60
C ILE A 169 -29.50 5.98 1.29
N THR A 170 -29.91 5.37 0.17
CA THR A 170 -29.25 4.14 -0.29
C THR A 170 -27.99 4.46 -1.11
N ALA A 171 -27.03 3.54 -1.14
CA ALA A 171 -25.82 3.70 -1.96
C ALA A 171 -26.16 3.97 -3.44
N PHE A 172 -27.14 3.27 -3.99
CA PHE A 172 -27.59 3.47 -5.37
C PHE A 172 -28.11 4.89 -5.61
N GLN A 173 -28.93 5.45 -4.70
CA GLN A 173 -29.43 6.81 -4.82
C GLN A 173 -28.32 7.85 -4.72
N LEU A 174 -27.36 7.64 -3.81
CA LEU A 174 -26.20 8.51 -3.65
C LEU A 174 -25.36 8.54 -4.94
N PHE A 175 -24.96 7.37 -5.44
CA PHE A 175 -24.13 7.27 -6.65
C PHE A 175 -24.86 7.73 -7.91
N SER A 176 -26.17 7.49 -8.03
CA SER A 176 -26.96 8.01 -9.16
C SER A 176 -26.98 9.54 -9.20
N LYS A 177 -27.14 10.19 -8.03
CA LYS A 177 -27.10 11.66 -7.94
C LYS A 177 -25.70 12.21 -8.24
N LEU A 178 -24.67 11.56 -7.72
CA LEU A 178 -23.28 11.89 -8.01
C LEU A 178 -22.97 11.80 -9.50
N GLU A 179 -23.33 10.69 -10.14
CA GLU A 179 -23.13 10.47 -11.57
C GLU A 179 -23.83 11.56 -12.40
N GLY A 180 -25.07 11.89 -12.03
CA GLY A 180 -25.82 12.98 -12.67
C GLY A 180 -25.10 14.33 -12.57
N LYS A 181 -24.59 14.68 -11.38
CA LYS A 181 -23.88 15.96 -11.17
C LYS A 181 -22.56 16.02 -11.91
N VAL A 182 -21.81 14.90 -11.95
CA VAL A 182 -20.55 14.82 -12.70
C VAL A 182 -20.81 14.96 -14.20
N LYS A 183 -21.85 14.31 -14.73
CA LYS A 183 -22.25 14.46 -16.15
C LYS A 183 -22.66 15.89 -16.50
N GLU A 184 -23.36 16.59 -15.60
CA GLU A 184 -23.70 18.00 -15.75
C GLU A 184 -22.44 18.89 -15.81
N LEU A 185 -21.48 18.67 -14.91
CA LEU A 185 -20.23 19.44 -14.90
C LEU A 185 -19.36 19.18 -16.13
N MET A 186 -19.33 17.93 -16.60
CA MET A 186 -18.65 17.54 -17.82
C MET A 186 -19.29 18.18 -19.05
N SER A 187 -20.62 18.26 -19.13
CA SER A 187 -21.30 18.89 -20.27
C SER A 187 -21.16 20.41 -20.30
N GLN A 188 -21.03 21.05 -19.12
CA GLN A 188 -20.72 22.48 -19.02
C GLN A 188 -19.30 22.83 -19.46
N ASN A 189 -18.35 21.89 -19.34
CA ASN A 189 -16.93 22.13 -19.59
C ASN A 189 -16.30 21.05 -20.49
N PRO A 190 -16.76 20.88 -21.73
CA PRO A 190 -16.34 19.77 -22.60
C PRO A 190 -14.85 19.80 -22.96
N GLU A 191 -14.22 20.98 -22.97
CA GLU A 191 -12.79 21.12 -23.30
C GLU A 191 -11.85 20.63 -22.19
N LEU A 192 -12.33 20.56 -20.93
CA LEU A 192 -11.52 20.18 -19.78
C LEU A 192 -11.47 18.67 -19.56
N PHE A 193 -12.49 17.94 -20.02
CA PHE A 193 -12.65 16.51 -19.77
C PHE A 193 -12.53 15.78 -21.10
N GLY A 194 -11.34 15.27 -21.39
CA GLY A 194 -11.09 14.41 -22.55
C GLY A 194 -12.01 13.18 -22.58
N GLU A 195 -11.95 12.40 -23.66
CA GLU A 195 -12.78 11.20 -23.80
C GLU A 195 -12.25 10.06 -22.93
N ALA A 196 -13.16 9.25 -22.36
CA ALA A 196 -12.77 8.05 -21.63
C ALA A 196 -12.05 7.06 -22.57
N LEU A 197 -10.89 6.58 -22.12
CA LEU A 197 -10.10 5.58 -22.84
C LEU A 197 -10.83 4.23 -22.90
N LEU A 198 -11.40 3.81 -21.77
CA LEU A 198 -12.23 2.61 -21.71
C LEU A 198 -13.68 2.94 -22.08
N LYS A 199 -14.07 2.61 -23.31
CA LYS A 199 -15.43 2.81 -23.83
C LYS A 199 -16.32 1.56 -23.70
N ALA A 200 -15.71 0.39 -23.57
CA ALA A 200 -16.41 -0.89 -23.50
C ALA A 200 -16.81 -1.23 -22.06
N ARG A 201 -17.97 -1.90 -21.91
CA ARG A 201 -18.32 -2.57 -20.65
C ARG A 201 -17.64 -3.93 -20.61
N LEU A 202 -16.94 -4.19 -19.51
CA LEU A 202 -16.26 -5.47 -19.31
C LEU A 202 -17.22 -6.48 -18.65
N SER A 203 -17.13 -7.73 -19.07
CA SER A 203 -17.81 -8.86 -18.41
C SER A 203 -17.14 -9.19 -17.08
N GLU A 204 -17.80 -9.99 -16.23
CA GLU A 204 -17.20 -10.45 -14.96
C GLU A 204 -15.88 -11.19 -15.17
N GLN A 205 -15.78 -12.01 -16.22
CA GLN A 205 -14.53 -12.71 -16.52
C GLN A 205 -13.42 -11.73 -16.93
N GLN A 206 -13.74 -10.76 -17.78
CA GLN A 206 -12.77 -9.74 -18.18
C GLN A 206 -12.32 -8.87 -16.99
N TRP A 207 -13.22 -8.58 -16.05
CA TRP A 207 -12.87 -7.88 -14.82
C TRP A 207 -11.89 -8.67 -13.95
N LYS A 208 -12.09 -9.99 -13.83
CA LYS A 208 -11.13 -10.87 -13.13
C LYS A 208 -9.76 -10.82 -13.81
N ASP A 209 -9.72 -10.88 -15.13
CA ASP A 209 -8.47 -10.83 -15.89
C ASP A 209 -7.76 -9.46 -15.70
N VAL A 210 -8.50 -8.35 -15.73
CA VAL A 210 -7.96 -7.00 -15.49
C VAL A 210 -7.39 -6.86 -14.08
N LEU A 211 -8.09 -7.36 -13.07
CA LEU A 211 -7.63 -7.34 -11.67
C LEU A 211 -6.34 -8.16 -11.50
N GLU A 212 -6.25 -9.31 -12.15
CA GLU A 212 -5.05 -10.15 -12.10
C GLU A 212 -3.86 -9.48 -12.82
N VAL A 213 -4.08 -8.88 -13.99
CA VAL A 213 -3.06 -8.10 -14.69
C VAL A 213 -2.58 -6.93 -13.83
N ASN A 214 -3.50 -6.18 -13.21
CA ASN A 214 -3.15 -5.08 -12.32
C ASN A 214 -2.33 -5.56 -11.11
N ARG A 215 -2.67 -6.71 -10.52
CA ARG A 215 -1.92 -7.33 -9.42
C ARG A 215 -0.50 -7.67 -9.84
N ILE A 216 -0.33 -8.36 -10.97
CA ILE A 216 0.99 -8.75 -11.50
C ILE A 216 1.83 -7.52 -11.81
N LEU A 217 1.27 -6.54 -12.53
CA LEU A 217 1.99 -5.32 -12.89
C LEU A 217 2.37 -4.51 -11.66
N THR A 218 1.45 -4.35 -10.70
CA THR A 218 1.72 -3.63 -9.44
C THR A 218 2.91 -4.23 -8.71
N GLU A 219 2.99 -5.56 -8.65
CA GLU A 219 4.10 -6.26 -8.02
C GLU A 219 5.40 -6.09 -8.80
N GLU A 220 5.35 -6.23 -10.13
CA GLU A 220 6.53 -6.04 -10.99
C GLU A 220 7.08 -4.59 -10.90
N TYR A 221 6.19 -3.59 -10.91
CA TYR A 221 6.55 -2.18 -10.72
C TYR A 221 7.09 -1.91 -9.32
N ARG A 222 6.56 -2.56 -8.28
CA ARG A 222 7.08 -2.46 -6.91
C ARG A 222 8.54 -2.93 -6.87
N VAL A 223 8.83 -4.11 -7.40
CA VAL A 223 10.19 -4.67 -7.47
C VAL A 223 11.13 -3.76 -8.27
N ARG A 224 10.70 -3.25 -9.43
CA ARG A 224 11.49 -2.29 -10.22
C ARG A 224 11.80 -1.02 -9.43
N ARG A 225 10.82 -0.47 -8.70
CA ARG A 225 11.03 0.73 -7.87
C ARG A 225 11.97 0.44 -6.71
N GLU A 226 11.88 -0.71 -6.06
CA GLU A 226 12.85 -1.12 -5.01
C GLU A 226 14.28 -1.19 -5.54
N MET A 227 14.47 -1.78 -6.73
CA MET A 227 15.77 -1.80 -7.39
C MET A 227 16.29 -0.38 -7.65
N LEU A 228 15.44 0.51 -8.17
CA LEU A 228 15.83 1.92 -8.42
C LEU A 228 16.17 2.65 -7.12
N LEU A 229 15.39 2.47 -6.06
CA LEU A 229 15.68 3.06 -4.74
C LEU A 229 17.00 2.54 -4.19
N LYS A 230 17.24 1.23 -4.28
CA LYS A 230 18.50 0.63 -3.85
C LYS A 230 19.67 1.15 -4.68
N ARG A 231 19.49 1.32 -5.99
CA ARG A 231 20.51 1.91 -6.88
C ARG A 231 20.84 3.34 -6.48
N VAL A 232 19.84 4.16 -6.13
CA VAL A 232 20.07 5.52 -5.60
C VAL A 232 20.84 5.44 -4.28
N ASP A 233 20.41 4.58 -3.35
CA ASP A 233 21.08 4.39 -2.05
C ASP A 233 22.56 4.02 -2.22
N VAL A 234 22.86 3.04 -3.07
CA VAL A 234 24.24 2.58 -3.36
C VAL A 234 25.04 3.66 -4.09
N THR A 235 24.42 4.45 -4.97
CA THR A 235 25.09 5.58 -5.64
C THR A 235 25.50 6.65 -4.63
N ILE A 236 24.66 6.98 -3.65
CA ILE A 236 25.03 7.91 -2.59
C ILE A 236 26.10 7.31 -1.67
N GLN A 237 26.04 6.00 -1.40
CA GLN A 237 27.08 5.31 -0.62
C GLN A 237 28.45 5.36 -1.32
N SER A 238 28.52 5.24 -2.65
CA SER A 238 29.80 5.32 -3.37
C SER A 238 30.44 6.70 -3.27
N PHE A 239 29.64 7.78 -3.21
CA PHE A 239 30.17 9.13 -2.97
C PHE A 239 30.82 9.30 -1.60
N LYS A 240 30.45 8.47 -0.61
CA LYS A 240 31.04 8.48 0.73
C LYS A 240 32.42 7.83 0.81
N TRP A 241 32.92 7.22 -0.27
CA TRP A 241 34.20 6.50 -0.23
C TRP A 241 35.43 7.43 -0.20
N SER A 242 35.29 8.69 -0.62
CA SER A 242 36.39 9.66 -0.55
C SER A 242 36.60 10.17 0.88
N GLU A 243 37.86 10.41 1.27
CA GLU A 243 38.21 10.95 2.59
C GLU A 243 37.52 12.30 2.89
N LYS A 244 37.33 13.14 1.87
CA LYS A 244 36.59 14.41 1.98
C LYS A 244 35.10 14.20 2.26
N ALA A 245 34.49 13.17 1.67
CA ALA A 245 33.09 12.86 1.87
C ALA A 245 32.83 12.20 3.23
N LYS A 246 33.73 11.33 3.72
CA LYS A 246 33.66 10.77 5.08
C LYS A 246 33.62 11.87 6.15
N ARG A 247 34.45 12.91 6.01
CA ARG A 247 34.44 14.08 6.92
C ARG A 247 33.17 14.92 6.85
N ASN A 248 32.37 14.80 5.79
CA ASN A 248 31.13 15.55 5.58
C ASN A 248 29.90 14.64 5.49
N GLU A 249 29.98 13.42 6.01
CA GLU A 249 28.92 12.42 5.87
C GLU A 249 27.58 12.91 6.42
N ASN A 250 27.62 13.60 7.56
CA ASN A 250 26.42 14.18 8.19
C ASN A 250 25.71 15.17 7.28
N LYS A 251 26.45 16.02 6.55
CA LYS A 251 25.87 16.99 5.59
C LYS A 251 25.24 16.28 4.39
N ILE A 252 25.85 15.18 3.94
CA ILE A 252 25.28 14.37 2.84
C ILE A 252 23.99 13.70 3.30
N ALA A 253 23.97 13.15 4.52
CA ALA A 253 22.79 12.52 5.10
C ALA A 253 21.65 13.53 5.32
N GLU A 254 21.96 14.72 5.82
CA GLU A 254 21.00 15.80 6.05
C GLU A 254 20.24 16.19 4.77
N VAL A 255 20.92 16.20 3.62
CA VAL A 255 20.28 16.49 2.33
C VAL A 255 19.55 15.26 1.77
N TYR A 256 20.14 14.07 1.87
CA TYR A 256 19.63 12.87 1.20
C TYR A 256 18.43 12.23 1.91
N GLN A 257 18.49 12.09 3.24
CA GLN A 257 17.48 11.34 4.00
C GLN A 257 16.06 11.89 3.84
N PRO A 258 15.81 13.22 3.88
CA PRO A 258 14.47 13.77 3.67
C PRO A 258 13.91 13.48 2.27
N ILE A 259 14.78 13.43 1.25
CA ILE A 259 14.38 13.08 -0.12
C ILE A 259 14.05 11.59 -0.18
N ARG A 260 14.93 10.75 0.38
CA ARG A 260 14.78 9.29 0.36
C ARG A 260 13.51 8.81 1.07
N GLN A 261 13.12 9.46 2.17
CA GLN A 261 11.89 9.17 2.91
C GLN A 261 10.61 9.49 2.11
N LYS A 262 10.66 10.44 1.18
CA LYS A 262 9.53 10.76 0.29
C LYS A 262 9.36 9.76 -0.84
N LEU A 263 10.38 8.94 -1.13
CA LEU A 263 10.36 7.98 -2.22
C LEU A 263 9.82 6.64 -1.72
N SER A 264 8.78 6.14 -2.38
CA SER A 264 8.15 4.85 -2.05
C SER A 264 8.25 3.85 -3.22
N SER A 265 8.42 2.58 -2.86
CA SER A 265 8.33 1.45 -3.79
C SER A 265 6.90 1.09 -4.15
N LYS A 266 5.91 1.42 -3.30
CA LYS A 266 4.51 1.12 -3.56
C LYS A 266 4.01 1.89 -4.79
N SER A 267 3.37 1.18 -5.71
CA SER A 267 2.64 1.82 -6.81
C SER A 267 1.44 2.57 -6.25
N LYS A 268 1.16 3.75 -6.81
CA LYS A 268 -0.07 4.52 -6.52
C LYS A 268 -1.15 4.29 -7.57
N ILE A 269 -0.84 3.53 -8.62
CA ILE A 269 -1.73 3.26 -9.74
C ILE A 269 -2.55 2.01 -9.42
N ASP A 270 -3.86 2.11 -9.57
CA ASP A 270 -4.82 1.02 -9.39
C ASP A 270 -5.87 1.01 -10.52
N VAL A 271 -6.79 0.03 -10.49
CA VAL A 271 -7.87 -0.12 -11.48
C VAL A 271 -8.74 1.13 -11.57
N ALA A 272 -8.91 1.87 -10.47
CA ALA A 272 -9.61 3.15 -10.48
C ALA A 272 -8.96 4.18 -11.42
N ASP A 273 -7.62 4.23 -11.49
CA ASP A 273 -6.89 5.11 -12.40
C ASP A 273 -7.08 4.69 -13.87
N ILE A 274 -7.18 3.38 -14.13
CA ILE A 274 -7.47 2.85 -15.47
C ILE A 274 -8.87 3.29 -15.92
N LEU A 275 -9.85 3.29 -15.02
CA LEU A 275 -11.21 3.79 -15.30
C LEU A 275 -11.27 5.32 -15.45
N ALA A 276 -10.43 6.03 -14.72
CA ALA A 276 -10.32 7.48 -14.80
C ALA A 276 -9.54 7.95 -16.04
N ALA A 277 -8.75 7.08 -16.67
CA ALA A 277 -7.92 7.38 -17.83
C ALA A 277 -8.70 8.05 -18.98
N ARG A 278 -8.10 9.11 -19.54
CA ARG A 278 -8.63 9.88 -20.68
C ARG A 278 -7.69 9.84 -21.87
N ASP A 279 -8.20 10.24 -23.03
CA ASP A 279 -7.50 10.23 -24.32
C ASP A 279 -6.21 11.07 -24.33
N ASP A 280 -6.09 12.05 -23.44
CA ASP A 280 -4.88 12.82 -23.21
C ASP A 280 -3.65 11.96 -22.87
N LEU A 281 -3.83 10.84 -22.16
CA LEU A 281 -2.76 9.88 -21.86
C LEU A 281 -2.18 9.22 -23.11
N THR A 282 -2.91 9.20 -24.23
CA THR A 282 -2.40 8.67 -25.51
C THR A 282 -1.49 9.66 -26.24
N ARG A 283 -1.47 10.93 -25.81
CA ARG A 283 -0.64 11.98 -26.42
C ARG A 283 0.80 11.83 -25.95
N LEU A 284 1.59 11.05 -26.68
CA LEU A 284 3.02 10.87 -26.42
C LEU A 284 3.81 12.13 -26.80
N GLN A 285 4.04 13.01 -25.83
CA GLN A 285 4.95 14.13 -26.00
C GLN A 285 6.40 13.65 -25.88
N LYS A 286 7.20 13.87 -26.94
CA LYS A 286 8.64 13.56 -26.88
C LYS A 286 9.31 14.44 -25.82
N THR A 287 9.94 13.81 -24.83
CA THR A 287 10.74 14.49 -23.79
C THR A 287 11.95 15.23 -24.37
N SER A 288 12.40 14.83 -25.57
CA SER A 288 13.46 15.51 -26.34
C SER A 288 12.94 16.59 -27.30
N SER A 289 11.62 16.86 -27.31
CA SER A 289 11.06 17.92 -28.17
C SER A 289 11.61 19.30 -27.78
N GLY A 290 11.69 20.19 -28.76
CA GLY A 290 12.13 21.57 -28.52
C GLY A 290 11.25 22.27 -27.48
N GLU A 291 9.93 22.06 -27.57
CA GLU A 291 8.93 22.64 -26.67
C GLU A 291 9.08 22.14 -25.22
N ALA A 292 9.34 20.84 -25.01
CA ALA A 292 9.64 20.31 -23.67
C ALA A 292 10.97 20.86 -23.12
N ARG A 293 11.97 21.09 -23.97
CA ARG A 293 13.29 21.62 -23.60
C ARG A 293 13.29 23.12 -23.31
N GLU A 294 12.47 23.90 -24.01
CA GLU A 294 12.30 25.33 -23.74
C GLU A 294 11.83 25.57 -22.31
N ARG A 295 10.91 24.74 -21.81
CA ARG A 295 10.33 24.84 -20.46
C ARG A 295 11.15 24.15 -19.37
N THR A 296 12.19 23.40 -19.72
CA THR A 296 13.02 22.62 -18.76
C THR A 296 14.49 23.03 -18.75
N LYS A 297 14.79 24.27 -19.15
CA LYS A 297 16.14 24.85 -19.10
C LYS A 297 16.73 24.74 -17.70
N CYS A 298 17.90 24.11 -17.58
CA CYS A 298 18.62 23.99 -16.32
C CYS A 298 20.08 24.44 -16.47
N ALA A 299 20.82 24.52 -15.37
CA ALA A 299 22.21 24.98 -15.38
C ALA A 299 23.12 24.16 -16.32
N ILE A 300 22.78 22.89 -16.55
CA ILE A 300 23.52 21.93 -17.41
C ILE A 300 23.01 22.01 -18.86
N ASN A 301 21.69 22.04 -19.09
CA ASN A 301 21.08 22.13 -20.41
C ASN A 301 20.54 23.54 -20.67
N ARG A 302 21.44 24.47 -21.02
CA ARG A 302 21.11 25.90 -21.22
C ARG A 302 20.69 26.25 -22.64
N VAL A 303 21.17 25.51 -23.64
CA VAL A 303 21.06 25.91 -25.06
C VAL A 303 20.11 24.96 -25.77
N LEU A 304 19.04 25.54 -26.34
CA LEU A 304 18.19 24.84 -27.29
C LEU A 304 18.88 24.85 -28.65
N ILE A 305 19.36 23.69 -29.09
CA ILE A 305 19.88 23.54 -30.44
C ILE A 305 18.67 23.50 -31.38
N GLY A 306 18.58 24.47 -32.29
CA GLY A 306 17.53 24.53 -33.30
C GLY A 306 17.59 23.36 -34.29
N LYS A 307 16.80 23.44 -35.37
CA LYS A 307 16.76 22.41 -36.41
C LYS A 307 18.16 22.20 -37.01
N VAL A 308 18.84 21.11 -36.62
CA VAL A 308 20.15 20.73 -37.17
C VAL A 308 19.91 20.13 -38.55
N PRO A 309 20.52 20.68 -39.62
CA PRO A 309 20.47 20.07 -40.95
C PRO A 309 20.99 18.65 -40.90
N ASP A 310 20.40 17.75 -41.69
CA ASP A 310 20.90 16.38 -41.77
C ASP A 310 22.38 16.40 -42.20
N ARG A 311 23.22 15.70 -41.44
CA ARG A 311 24.66 15.64 -41.70
C ARG A 311 25.05 14.38 -42.48
N GLY A 312 24.07 13.57 -42.87
CA GLY A 312 24.27 12.31 -43.57
C GLY A 312 25.02 11.28 -42.71
N GLY A 313 25.58 10.26 -43.35
CA GLY A 313 26.39 9.24 -42.69
C GLY A 313 25.58 8.10 -42.07
N ARG A 314 24.32 7.95 -42.46
CA ARG A 314 23.57 6.75 -42.09
C ARG A 314 24.16 5.57 -42.86
N ALA A 315 24.30 4.43 -42.19
CA ALA A 315 24.91 3.24 -42.78
C ALA A 315 24.22 2.78 -44.08
N PHE A 316 22.95 3.15 -44.31
CA PHE A 316 22.20 2.86 -45.54
C PHE A 316 22.35 3.93 -46.65
N GLU A 317 22.92 5.09 -46.35
CA GLU A 317 23.24 6.15 -47.31
C GLU A 317 24.68 6.03 -47.83
N LEU A 318 25.51 5.23 -47.16
CA LEU A 318 26.86 4.90 -47.60
C LEU A 318 26.78 3.82 -48.68
N GLU A 319 27.39 4.08 -49.84
CA GLU A 319 27.62 3.03 -50.82
C GLU A 319 28.44 1.92 -50.15
N PRO A 320 28.04 0.64 -50.32
CA PRO A 320 28.82 -0.46 -49.80
C PRO A 320 30.24 -0.37 -50.36
N PRO A 321 31.28 -0.56 -49.53
CA PRO A 321 32.65 -0.50 -50.00
C PRO A 321 32.80 -1.46 -51.20
N PRO A 322 33.57 -1.08 -52.24
CA PRO A 322 33.84 -1.96 -53.36
C PRO A 322 34.32 -3.31 -52.82
N PRO A 323 33.90 -4.45 -53.41
CA PRO A 323 34.41 -5.74 -52.98
C PRO A 323 35.93 -5.79 -53.20
N GLU A 324 36.69 -5.55 -52.13
CA GLU A 324 38.16 -5.43 -52.14
C GLU A 324 38.90 -6.76 -52.33
N MET A 325 38.20 -7.88 -52.50
CA MET A 325 38.85 -9.16 -52.76
C MET A 325 38.28 -9.82 -54.03
N PRO A 326 39.13 -10.11 -55.03
CA PRO A 326 38.78 -11.10 -56.05
C PRO A 326 38.46 -12.42 -55.34
N ALA A 327 37.41 -13.11 -55.79
CA ALA A 327 37.10 -14.45 -55.29
C ALA A 327 38.36 -15.33 -55.36
N PHE A 328 38.67 -16.05 -54.28
CA PHE A 328 39.80 -16.97 -54.23
C PHE A 328 39.75 -17.93 -55.42
N MET A 329 40.55 -17.64 -56.46
CA MET A 329 40.71 -18.56 -57.58
C MET A 329 41.64 -19.69 -57.15
N LYS A 330 41.18 -20.92 -57.36
CA LYS A 330 41.98 -22.13 -57.18
C LYS A 330 43.25 -21.99 -58.04
N ARG A 331 44.43 -22.16 -57.43
CA ARG A 331 45.70 -22.14 -58.16
C ARG A 331 45.62 -23.17 -59.29
N VAL A 332 45.90 -22.74 -60.52
CA VAL A 332 46.00 -23.63 -61.67
C VAL A 332 47.28 -24.44 -61.47
N ASP A 333 47.17 -25.77 -61.41
CA ASP A 333 48.35 -26.63 -61.39
C ASP A 333 49.17 -26.35 -62.66
N ALA A 334 50.47 -26.12 -62.46
CA ALA A 334 51.37 -25.78 -63.56
C ALA A 334 51.32 -26.88 -64.65
N PRO A 335 51.30 -26.53 -65.95
CA PRO A 335 51.39 -27.52 -66.99
C PRO A 335 52.70 -28.29 -66.85
N GLN A 336 52.58 -29.60 -66.67
CA GLN A 336 53.68 -30.54 -66.71
C GLN A 336 54.18 -30.64 -68.15
N GLY A 337 55.35 -30.03 -68.41
CA GLY A 337 56.19 -30.38 -69.56
C GLY A 337 56.40 -29.27 -70.59
N GLY A 338 57.67 -29.00 -70.89
CA GLY A 338 58.07 -28.24 -72.07
C GLY A 338 59.28 -27.34 -71.81
N GLY A 339 60.48 -27.86 -72.02
CA GLY A 339 61.71 -27.17 -71.69
C GLY A 339 62.08 -25.98 -72.61
N ARG A 340 63.23 -25.38 -72.24
CA ARG A 340 64.09 -24.43 -72.96
C ARG A 340 63.94 -22.95 -72.61
N GLY A 341 64.83 -22.50 -71.73
CA GLY A 341 66.00 -21.71 -72.15
C GLY A 341 65.84 -20.18 -72.18
N GLY A 342 66.71 -19.49 -71.44
CA GLY A 342 66.97 -18.05 -71.58
C GLY A 342 67.11 -17.35 -70.23
N ARG A 343 68.25 -17.46 -69.53
CA ARG A 343 69.35 -16.48 -69.51
C ARG A 343 68.91 -15.03 -69.23
N GLY A 344 69.28 -14.56 -68.04
CA GLY A 344 70.06 -13.33 -67.88
C GLY A 344 69.33 -12.12 -67.31
N GLY A 345 69.89 -11.54 -66.23
CA GLY A 345 69.62 -10.14 -65.89
C GLY A 345 69.69 -9.79 -64.41
N GLU A 346 70.88 -9.79 -63.83
CA GLU A 346 71.20 -9.05 -62.59
C GLU A 346 70.91 -7.55 -62.70
N ARG A 347 70.49 -6.95 -61.57
CA ARG A 347 70.97 -5.69 -60.93
C ARG A 347 69.83 -5.14 -60.06
N GLY A 348 69.96 -5.14 -58.74
CA GLY A 348 70.65 -4.11 -57.94
C GLY A 348 69.56 -3.24 -57.28
N GLY A 349 69.42 -3.06 -55.98
CA GLY A 349 70.42 -2.90 -54.92
C GLY A 349 70.48 -1.42 -54.54
N GLY A 350 70.15 -1.08 -53.29
CA GLY A 350 70.66 0.15 -52.67
C GLY A 350 69.69 0.96 -51.81
N ARG A 351 69.87 0.77 -50.50
CA ARG A 351 69.79 1.73 -49.38
C ARG A 351 68.44 2.31 -48.98
#